data_AF-A0A842W645-F1
#
_entry.id   AF-A0A842W645-F1
#
_cell.length_a   1.000
_cell.length_b   1.000
_cell.length_c   1.000
_cell.angle_alpha   90.00
_cell.angle_beta   90.00
_cell.angle_gamma   90.00
#
_symmetry.space_group_name_H-M   'P 1'
#
loop_
_entity.id
_entity.type
_entity.pdbx_description
1 polymer ?
#
loop_
_entity_poly.entity_id
_entity_poly.type
_entity_poly.pdbx_seq_one_letter_code
_entity_poly.pdbx_strand_id
1 'polypeptide(L)'
;MENIIEEKISYIILDANFLLIPLQFKIDIYEDLVNLIPGRIRIVIISEVIAELKRKRNKENKIELTLLLTGSFNLLNQKMLENPDLFLKIEYSRT
;
A
#
# COMPACT_ATOMS: atom_id res chain seq x y z
N MET A 1 -28.10 -15.74 23.72
CA MET A 1 -27.52 -15.93 22.38
C MET A 1 -26.54 -14.79 22.19
N GLU A 2 -25.25 -15.08 22.32
CA GLU A 2 -24.22 -14.10 21.94
C GLU A 2 -24.32 -13.92 20.42
N ASN A 3 -24.64 -12.70 19.99
CA ASN A 3 -24.49 -12.32 18.59
C ASN A 3 -22.99 -12.31 18.31
N ILE A 4 -22.49 -13.38 17.70
CA ILE A 4 -21.18 -13.36 17.05
C ILE A 4 -21.34 -12.42 15.86
N ILE A 5 -20.98 -11.15 16.05
CA ILE A 5 -20.85 -10.21 14.95
C ILE A 5 -19.72 -10.76 14.10
N GLU A 6 -20.04 -11.26 12.90
CA GLU A 6 -19.03 -11.60 11.89
C GLU A 6 -18.18 -10.34 11.68
N GLU A 7 -16.92 -10.41 12.10
CA GLU A 7 -16.03 -9.27 12.06
C GLU A 7 -15.69 -8.98 10.59
N LYS A 8 -16.44 -8.05 9.99
CA LYS A 8 -16.32 -7.70 8.58
C LYS A 8 -14.94 -7.14 8.30
N ILE A 9 -14.18 -7.83 7.43
CA ILE A 9 -12.89 -7.36 6.94
C ILE A 9 -13.10 -6.56 5.66
N SER A 10 -12.60 -5.32 5.64
CA SER A 10 -12.59 -4.48 4.44
C SER A 10 -11.25 -4.58 3.72
N TYR A 11 -11.29 -4.92 2.42
CA TYR A 11 -10.10 -4.95 1.58
C TYR A 11 -9.96 -3.61 0.85
N ILE A 12 -8.79 -2.98 0.99
CA ILE A 12 -8.52 -1.65 0.45
C ILE A 12 -7.44 -1.78 -0.61
N ILE A 13 -7.80 -1.52 -1.87
CA ILE A 13 -6.84 -1.45 -2.96
C ILE A 13 -6.40 0.01 -3.10
N LEU A 14 -5.09 0.25 -3.00
CA LEU A 14 -4.52 1.57 -3.23
C LEU A 14 -4.13 1.73 -4.70
N ASP A 15 -4.51 2.85 -5.31
CA ASP A 15 -3.94 3.25 -6.60
C ASP A 15 -2.44 3.56 -6.45
N ALA A 16 -1.70 3.48 -7.56
CA ALA A 16 -0.28 3.80 -7.65
C ALA A 16 0.06 5.17 -7.06
N ASN A 17 -0.83 6.16 -7.25
CA ASN A 17 -0.64 7.52 -6.72
C ASN A 17 -0.77 7.57 -5.19
N PHE A 18 -1.59 6.71 -4.59
CA PHE A 18 -1.74 6.66 -3.13
C PHE A 18 -0.43 6.23 -2.45
N LEU A 19 0.39 5.42 -3.10
CA LEU A 19 1.71 5.03 -2.58
C LEU A 19 2.67 6.22 -2.46
N LEU A 20 2.43 7.30 -3.21
CA LEU A 20 3.28 8.51 -3.22
C LEU A 20 2.88 9.52 -2.15
N ILE A 21 1.62 9.50 -1.72
CA ILE A 21 1.04 10.45 -0.77
C ILE A 21 1.85 10.56 0.53
N PRO A 22 2.32 9.45 1.16
CA PRO A 22 3.04 9.56 2.41
C PRO A 22 4.27 10.44 2.34
N LEU A 23 4.99 10.41 1.22
CA LEU A 23 6.20 11.21 1.04
C LEU A 23 5.92 12.62 0.52
N GLN A 24 4.92 12.80 -0.34
CA GLN A 24 4.56 14.13 -0.85
C GLN A 24 3.99 15.02 0.25
N PHE A 25 3.17 14.45 1.13
CA PHE A 25 2.43 15.20 2.14
C PHE A 25 2.93 14.97 3.56
N LYS A 26 3.89 14.05 3.76
CA LYS A 26 4.43 13.69 5.08
C LYS A 26 3.34 13.20 6.04
N ILE A 27 2.47 12.31 5.55
CA ILE A 27 1.37 11.72 6.32
C ILE A 27 1.47 10.19 6.33
N ASP A 28 0.98 9.55 7.38
CA ASP A 28 0.94 8.09 7.47
C ASP A 28 -0.43 7.56 7.06
N ILE A 29 -0.65 7.44 5.74
CA ILE A 29 -1.94 6.96 5.23
C ILE A 29 -2.29 5.57 5.73
N TYR A 30 -1.29 4.75 6.09
CA TYR A 30 -1.53 3.35 6.48
C TYR A 30 -2.17 3.31 7.87
N GLU A 31 -1.66 4.12 8.79
CA GLU A 31 -2.24 4.29 10.13
C GLU A 31 -3.57 5.05 10.06
N ASP A 32 -3.64 6.11 9.24
CA ASP A 32 -4.88 6.87 9.06
C ASP A 32 -6.03 5.98 8.54
N LEU A 33 -5.77 5.08 7.59
CA LEU A 33 -6.78 4.15 7.09
C LEU A 33 -7.29 3.19 8.17
N VAL A 34 -6.40 2.72 9.06
CA VAL A 34 -6.79 1.87 10.21
C VAL A 34 -7.69 2.65 11.18
N ASN A 35 -7.38 3.92 11.42
CA ASN A 35 -8.13 4.77 12.34
C ASN A 35 -9.46 5.28 11.76
N LEU A 36 -9.53 5.47 10.44
CA LEU A 36 -10.70 6.05 9.75
C LEU A 36 -11.76 5.01 9.39
N ILE A 37 -11.36 3.77 9.08
CA ILE A 37 -12.28 2.75 8.59
C ILE A 37 -12.66 1.81 9.74
N PRO A 38 -13.96 1.73 10.09
CA PRO A 38 -14.39 0.88 11.19
C PRO A 38 -14.21 -0.60 10.86
N GLY A 39 -13.76 -1.36 11.85
CA GLY A 39 -13.53 -2.81 11.75
C GLY A 39 -12.12 -3.15 11.26
N ARG A 40 -11.92 -4.41 10.89
CA ARG A 40 -10.62 -4.88 10.39
C ARG A 40 -10.44 -4.49 8.94
N ILE A 41 -9.24 -4.06 8.59
CA ILE A 41 -8.88 -3.79 7.20
C ILE A 41 -7.69 -4.62 6.74
N ARG A 42 -7.59 -4.77 5.41
CA ARG A 42 -6.45 -5.35 4.72
C ARG A 42 -6.10 -4.46 3.52
N ILE A 43 -4.91 -3.88 3.54
CA ILE A 43 -4.37 -3.10 2.44
C ILE A 43 -3.81 -4.05 1.39
N VAL A 44 -4.42 -4.04 0.21
CA VAL A 44 -4.10 -4.93 -0.89
C VAL A 44 -3.02 -4.31 -1.76
N ILE A 45 -1.87 -4.98 -1.83
CA ILE A 45 -0.74 -4.60 -2.67
C ILE A 45 -0.72 -5.50 -3.91
N ILE A 46 -1.04 -4.93 -5.06
CA ILE A 46 -0.99 -5.62 -6.34
C ILE A 46 0.44 -5.53 -6.88
N SER A 47 1.11 -6.68 -7.05
CA SER A 47 2.52 -6.69 -7.44
C SER A 47 2.78 -6.09 -8.82
N GLU A 48 1.82 -6.20 -9.75
CA GLU A 48 1.91 -5.58 -11.08
C GLU A 48 1.93 -4.05 -11.02
N VAL A 49 1.17 -3.44 -10.10
CA VAL A 49 1.18 -1.97 -9.89
C VAL A 49 2.57 -1.51 -9.43
N ILE A 50 3.19 -2.27 -8.52
CA ILE A 50 4.57 -2.02 -8.07
C ILE A 50 5.56 -2.19 -9.23
N ALA A 51 5.39 -3.21 -10.06
CA ALA A 51 6.24 -3.46 -11.22
C ALA A 51 6.15 -2.31 -12.25
N GLU A 52 4.94 -1.84 -12.55
CA GLU A 52 4.72 -0.69 -13.43
C GLU A 52 5.38 0.59 -12.93
N LEU A 53 5.23 0.90 -11.63
CA LEU A 53 5.87 2.05 -11.01
C LEU A 53 7.41 1.94 -11.06
N LYS A 54 7.97 0.75 -10.84
CA LYS A 54 9.41 0.51 -11.01
C LYS A 54 9.87 0.70 -12.46
N ARG A 55 9.08 0.26 -13.44
CA ARG A 55 9.36 0.49 -14.88
C ARG A 55 9.32 1.98 -15.22
N LYS A 56 8.33 2.73 -14.71
CA LYS A 56 8.25 4.19 -14.87
C LYS A 56 9.48 4.89 -14.29
N ARG A 57 9.87 4.52 -13.06
CA ARG A 57 11.08 5.02 -12.39
C ARG A 57 12.33 4.87 -13.25
N ASN A 58 12.51 3.70 -13.85
CA ASN A 58 13.71 3.39 -14.64
C ASN A 58 13.70 4.04 -16.03
N LYS A 59 12.52 4.41 -16.55
CA LYS A 59 12.37 5.04 -17.88
C LYS A 59 12.50 6.56 -17.81
N GLU A 60 12.01 7.18 -16.74
CA GLU A 60 12.10 8.62 -16.57
C GLU A 60 13.43 9.01 -15.91
N ASN A 61 14.31 9.71 -16.62
CA ASN A 61 15.54 10.30 -16.08
C ASN A 61 15.27 11.51 -15.17
N LYS A 62 14.22 11.45 -14.34
CA LYS A 62 13.87 12.48 -13.37
C LYS A 62 14.30 12.03 -11.99
N ILE A 63 15.29 12.72 -11.44
CA ILE A 63 15.87 12.44 -10.12
C ILE A 63 14.79 12.52 -9.04
N GLU A 64 13.93 13.54 -9.10
CA GLU A 64 12.85 13.76 -8.12
C GLU A 64 11.86 12.58 -8.07
N LEU A 65 11.37 12.14 -9.24
CA LEU A 65 10.48 10.98 -9.35
C LEU A 65 11.15 9.71 -8.84
N THR A 66 12.46 9.55 -9.11
CA THR A 66 13.24 8.40 -8.65
C THR A 66 13.36 8.35 -7.14
N LEU A 67 13.65 9.48 -6.50
CA LEU A 67 13.74 9.60 -5.05
C LEU A 67 12.37 9.36 -4.39
N LEU A 68 11.32 9.97 -4.94
CA LEU A 68 9.95 9.81 -4.45
C LEU A 68 9.51 8.34 -4.49
N LEU A 69 9.68 7.66 -5.63
CA LEU A 69 9.30 6.26 -5.78
C LEU A 69 10.13 5.34 -4.88
N THR A 70 11.45 5.60 -4.78
CA THR A 70 12.34 4.78 -3.95
C THR A 70 11.97 4.90 -2.48
N GLY A 71 11.77 6.12 -1.98
CA GLY A 71 11.33 6.31 -0.60
C GLY A 71 9.95 5.70 -0.33
N SER A 72 9.02 5.82 -1.29
CA SER A 72 7.66 5.28 -1.16
C SER A 72 7.68 3.76 -1.02
N PHE A 73 8.52 3.08 -1.81
CA PHE A 73 8.71 1.63 -1.69
C PHE A 73 9.38 1.21 -0.39
N ASN A 74 10.38 1.97 0.07
CA ASN A 74 11.04 1.69 1.34
C ASN A 74 10.06 1.79 2.51
N LEU A 75 9.25 2.87 2.54
CA LEU A 75 8.21 3.06 3.54
C LEU A 75 7.16 1.93 3.50
N LEU A 76 6.68 1.57 2.30
CA LEU A 76 5.73 0.47 2.14
C LEU A 76 6.31 -0.84 2.71
N ASN A 77 7.55 -1.19 2.35
CA ASN A 77 8.20 -2.41 2.85
C ASN A 77 8.38 -2.36 4.37
N GLN A 78 8.76 -1.22 4.93
CA GLN A 78 8.86 -1.03 6.37
C GLN A 78 7.51 -1.27 7.05
N LYS A 79 6.42 -0.65 6.55
CA LYS A 79 5.08 -0.82 7.11
C LYS A 79 4.57 -2.26 7.01
N MET A 80 4.90 -2.96 5.92
CA MET A 80 4.62 -4.39 5.78
C MET A 80 5.37 -5.25 6.80
N LEU A 81 6.59 -4.87 7.17
CA LEU A 81 7.37 -5.56 8.22
C LEU A 81 6.82 -5.26 9.62
N GLU A 82 6.42 -4.02 9.88
CA GLU A 82 5.86 -3.59 11.16
C GLU A 82 4.48 -4.22 11.42
N ASN A 83 3.65 -4.35 10.38
CA ASN A 83 2.27 -4.82 10.49
C ASN A 83 1.93 -5.83 9.38
N PRO A 84 2.50 -7.04 9.38
CA PRO A 84 2.32 -8.00 8.29
C PRO A 84 0.85 -8.37 8.08
N ASP A 85 0.06 -8.44 9.15
CA ASP A 85 -1.36 -8.73 9.06
C ASP A 85 -2.16 -7.61 8.40
N LEU A 86 -1.68 -6.36 8.38
CA LEU A 86 -2.39 -5.26 7.72
C LEU A 86 -2.34 -5.39 6.19
N PHE A 87 -1.33 -6.06 5.63
CA PHE A 87 -1.08 -6.07 4.19
C PHE A 87 -1.37 -7.42 3.56
N LEU A 88 -2.08 -7.41 2.43
CA LEU A 88 -2.28 -8.58 1.59
C LEU A 88 -1.60 -8.35 0.24
N LYS A 89 -0.55 -9.12 -0.06
CA LYS A 89 0.12 -9.07 -1.35
C LYS A 89 -0.56 -10.04 -2.32
N ILE A 90 -0.98 -9.53 -3.48
CA ILE A 90 -1.53 -10.34 -4.56
C ILE A 90 -0.50 -10.40 -5.69
N GLU A 91 -0.08 -11.62 -6.01
CA GLU A 91 0.80 -11.94 -7.13
C GLU A 91 -0.04 -12.37 -8.33
N TYR A 92 0.20 -11.78 -9.50
CA TYR A 92 -0.38 -12.24 -10.76
C TYR A 92 0.71 -12.87 -11.62
N SER A 93 0.58 -14.17 -11.88
CA SER A 93 1.34 -14.83 -12.94
C SER A 93 0.59 -14.62 -14.27
N ARG A 94 1.17 -13.85 -15.19
CA ARG A 94 0.71 -13.89 -16.59
C ARG A 94 1.17 -15.23 -17.17
N THR A 95 0.28 -16.22 -17.18
CA THR A 95 0.38 -17.42 -18.04
C THR A 95 0.18 -17.04 -19.49
#